data_AF-A0A7Y0DDM6-F1
#
_entry.id   AF-A0A7Y0DDM6-F1
#
_cell.length_a   1.000
_cell.length_b   1.000
_cell.length_c   1.000
_cell.angle_alpha   90.00
_cell.angle_beta   90.00
_cell.angle_gamma   90.00
#
_symmetry.space_group_name_H-M   'P 1'
#
loop_
_entity.id
_entity.type
_entity.pdbx_description
1 polymer ?
#
loop_
_entity_poly.entity_id
_entity_poly.type
_entity_poly.pdbx_seq_one_letter_code
_entity_poly.pdbx_strand_id
1 'polypeptide(L)'
;AWWWITVAAVVALLIALLASWVVTRLITRPIKAMTSATPAFAAGDRQARVGVHGPGELGELARAFDSMADTVARSERDRRNLTADVAHELRTPLAALQAGLEELRDGLVEPTPQGLAGLHDQSLRLGAWARKDN
;
A
#
# COMPACT_ATOMS: atom_id res chain seq x y z
N ALA A 1 44.97 -9.74 -50.69
CA ALA A 1 45.07 -8.85 -49.51
C ALA A 1 43.72 -8.24 -49.08
N TRP A 2 42.57 -8.91 -49.28
CA TRP A 2 41.24 -8.37 -48.92
C TRP A 2 40.60 -9.06 -47.71
N TRP A 3 41.14 -10.22 -47.29
CA TRP A 3 40.57 -11.06 -46.25
C TRP A 3 40.68 -10.44 -44.83
N TRP A 4 41.71 -9.62 -44.57
CA TRP A 4 41.84 -8.93 -43.28
C TRP A 4 40.78 -7.84 -43.11
N ILE A 5 40.38 -7.16 -44.20
CA ILE A 5 39.28 -6.18 -44.20
C ILE A 5 37.98 -6.88 -43.85
N THR A 6 37.70 -8.04 -44.48
CA THR A 6 36.49 -8.81 -44.18
C THR A 6 36.47 -9.32 -42.74
N VAL A 7 37.62 -9.79 -42.21
CA VAL A 7 37.72 -10.22 -40.81
C VAL A 7 37.48 -9.04 -39.87
N ALA A 8 38.13 -7.89 -40.11
CA ALA A 8 37.94 -6.70 -39.28
C ALA A 8 36.48 -6.22 -39.28
N ALA A 9 35.82 -6.22 -40.44
CA ALA A 9 34.42 -5.85 -40.56
C ALA A 9 33.49 -6.79 -39.79
N VAL A 10 33.71 -8.11 -39.86
CA VAL A 10 32.92 -9.10 -39.10
C VAL A 10 33.13 -8.92 -37.59
N VAL A 11 34.38 -8.74 -37.14
CA VAL A 11 34.67 -8.53 -35.72
C VAL A 11 34.01 -7.25 -35.21
N ALA A 12 34.09 -6.14 -35.96
CA ALA A 12 33.43 -4.89 -35.61
C ALA A 12 31.90 -5.05 -35.51
N LEU A 13 31.29 -5.78 -36.45
CA LEU A 13 29.86 -6.08 -36.41
C LEU A 13 29.48 -6.88 -35.17
N LEU A 14 30.25 -7.92 -34.82
CA LEU A 14 30.01 -8.73 -33.63
C LEU A 14 30.12 -7.91 -32.34
N ILE A 15 31.11 -7.04 -32.23
CA ILE A 15 31.27 -6.14 -31.08
C ILE A 15 30.07 -5.18 -30.98
N ALA A 16 29.63 -4.59 -32.10
CA ALA A 16 28.48 -3.70 -32.11
C ALA A 16 27.19 -4.41 -31.66
N LEU A 17 26.96 -5.63 -32.14
CA LEU A 17 25.81 -6.46 -31.72
C LEU A 17 25.88 -6.81 -30.23
N LEU A 18 27.07 -7.18 -29.73
CA LEU A 18 27.28 -7.50 -28.32
C LEU A 18 27.04 -6.27 -27.44
N ALA A 19 27.61 -5.11 -27.80
CA ALA A 19 27.42 -3.86 -27.08
C ALA A 19 25.94 -3.45 -27.05
N SER A 20 25.24 -3.53 -28.19
CA SER A 20 23.80 -3.25 -28.28
C SER A 20 22.98 -4.16 -27.36
N TRP A 21 23.31 -5.46 -27.33
CA TRP A 21 22.65 -6.42 -26.46
C TRP A 21 22.88 -6.11 -24.97
N VAL A 22 24.13 -5.79 -24.59
CA VAL A 22 24.50 -5.42 -23.22
C VAL A 22 23.78 -4.16 -22.77
N VAL A 23 23.81 -3.08 -23.56
CA VAL A 23 23.15 -1.80 -23.25
C VAL A 23 21.65 -1.99 -23.09
N THR A 24 21.03 -2.73 -24.01
CA THR A 24 19.59 -3.02 -23.95
C THR A 24 19.22 -3.74 -22.67
N ARG A 25 20.02 -4.74 -22.26
CA ARG A 25 19.75 -5.57 -21.09
C ARG A 25 20.03 -4.86 -19.77
N LEU A 26 21.10 -4.07 -19.69
CA LEU A 26 21.56 -3.44 -18.45
C LEU A 26 21.00 -2.04 -18.21
N ILE A 27 20.57 -1.32 -19.25
CA ILE A 27 20.15 0.08 -19.13
C ILE A 27 18.71 0.24 -19.63
N THR A 28 18.45 -0.09 -20.89
CA THR A 28 17.16 0.22 -21.52
C THR A 28 16.01 -0.56 -20.89
N ARG A 29 16.20 -1.86 -20.59
CA ARG A 29 15.17 -2.69 -19.94
C ARG A 29 14.80 -2.20 -18.53
N PRO A 30 15.74 -1.98 -17.60
CA PRO A 30 15.41 -1.43 -16.27
C PRO A 30 14.69 -0.08 -16.33
N ILE A 31 15.17 0.85 -17.17
CA ILE A 31 14.54 2.17 -17.32
C ILE A 31 13.10 2.03 -17.79
N LYS A 32 12.84 1.23 -18.83
CA LYS A 32 11.47 0.99 -19.32
C LYS A 32 10.58 0.38 -18.24
N ALA A 33 11.10 -0.58 -17.47
CA ALA A 33 10.35 -1.20 -16.38
C ALA A 33 9.95 -0.16 -15.31
N MET A 34 10.86 0.73 -14.92
CA MET A 34 10.56 1.83 -14.00
C MET A 34 9.54 2.80 -14.59
N THR A 35 9.71 3.20 -15.86
CA THR A 35 8.77 4.11 -16.54
C THR A 35 7.37 3.52 -16.66
N SER A 36 7.22 2.19 -16.75
CA SER A 36 5.92 1.53 -16.73
C SER A 36 5.36 1.30 -15.33
N ALA A 37 6.20 0.99 -14.35
CA ALA A 37 5.76 0.65 -12.99
C ALA A 37 5.34 1.89 -12.19
N THR A 38 6.05 3.01 -12.34
CA THR A 38 5.77 4.23 -11.56
C THR A 38 4.36 4.79 -11.81
N PRO A 39 3.88 4.95 -13.06
CA PRO A 39 2.51 5.43 -13.30
C PRO A 39 1.45 4.45 -12.79
N ALA A 40 1.67 3.13 -12.95
CA ALA A 40 0.76 2.12 -12.44
C ALA A 40 0.65 2.19 -10.90
N PHE A 41 1.79 2.33 -10.22
CA PHE A 41 1.82 2.51 -8.77
C PHE A 41 1.10 3.80 -8.33
N ALA A 42 1.34 4.90 -9.04
CA ALA A 42 0.67 6.18 -8.80
C ALA A 42 -0.85 6.12 -9.04
N ALA A 43 -1.30 5.29 -9.99
CA ALA A 43 -2.71 5.03 -10.26
C ALA A 43 -3.39 4.13 -9.20
N GLY A 44 -2.66 3.68 -8.18
CA GLY A 44 -3.19 2.90 -7.07
C GLY A 44 -2.90 1.40 -7.14
N ASP A 45 -2.19 0.92 -8.17
CA ASP A 45 -1.73 -0.47 -8.20
C ASP A 45 -0.56 -0.67 -7.21
N ARG A 46 -0.89 -1.07 -5.99
CA ARG A 46 0.12 -1.34 -4.94
C ARG A 46 0.87 -2.66 -5.12
N GLN A 47 0.54 -3.45 -6.15
CA GLN A 47 1.29 -4.64 -6.56
C GLN A 47 2.36 -4.30 -7.63
N ALA A 48 2.31 -3.12 -8.24
CA ALA A 48 3.30 -2.70 -9.24
C ALA A 48 4.72 -2.70 -8.65
N ARG A 49 5.63 -3.43 -9.29
CA ARG A 49 7.06 -3.52 -8.93
C ARG A 49 7.89 -3.34 -10.19
N VAL A 50 9.11 -2.85 -10.03
CA VAL A 50 10.07 -2.76 -11.15
C VAL A 50 10.51 -4.17 -11.52
N GLY A 51 10.80 -5.03 -10.54
CA GLY A 51 11.08 -6.46 -10.75
C GLY A 51 12.34 -6.76 -11.57
N VAL A 52 13.12 -5.74 -11.94
CA VAL A 52 14.37 -5.87 -12.68
C VAL A 52 15.54 -5.64 -11.74
N HIS A 53 16.41 -6.64 -11.66
CA HIS A 53 17.64 -6.58 -10.88
C HIS A 53 18.81 -6.43 -11.84
N GLY A 54 19.44 -5.26 -11.82
CA GLY A 54 20.65 -4.95 -12.58
C GLY A 54 21.83 -4.67 -11.64
N PRO A 55 23.08 -4.79 -12.12
CA PRO A 55 24.23 -4.27 -11.39
C PRO A 55 24.22 -2.72 -11.37
N GLY A 56 24.88 -2.14 -10.38
CA GLY A 56 25.08 -0.69 -10.27
C GLY A 56 23.86 0.08 -9.76
N GLU A 57 23.87 1.38 -10.02
CA GLU A 57 22.97 2.39 -9.48
C GLU A 57 21.51 2.16 -9.93
N LEU A 58 21.31 1.68 -11.17
CA LEU A 58 19.97 1.38 -11.69
C LEU A 58 19.30 0.23 -10.93
N GLY A 59 20.07 -0.78 -10.54
CA GLY A 59 19.53 -1.89 -9.74
C GLY A 59 19.31 -1.52 -8.28
N GLU A 60 20.12 -0.63 -7.73
CA GLU A 60 19.87 -0.03 -6.42
C GLU A 60 18.60 0.82 -6.42
N LEU A 61 18.40 1.65 -7.46
CA LEU A 61 17.20 2.45 -7.61
C LEU A 61 15.94 1.59 -7.79
N ALA A 62 16.01 0.51 -8.58
CA ALA A 62 14.91 -0.44 -8.72
C ALA A 62 14.52 -1.07 -7.37
N ARG A 63 15.51 -1.50 -6.57
CA ARG A 63 15.28 -2.05 -5.23
C ARG A 63 14.72 -1.00 -4.26
N ALA A 64 15.21 0.23 -4.33
CA ALA A 64 14.71 1.34 -3.51
C ALA A 64 13.24 1.64 -3.84
N PHE A 65 12.87 1.64 -5.12
CA PHE A 65 11.47 1.78 -5.54
C PHE A 65 10.62 0.63 -5.00
N ASP A 66 11.04 -0.62 -5.16
CA ASP A 66 10.27 -1.78 -4.70
C ASP A 66 10.09 -1.78 -3.16
N SER A 67 11.12 -1.34 -2.41
CA SER A 67 11.05 -1.16 -0.95
C SER A 67 10.08 -0.04 -0.53
N MET A 68 10.10 1.09 -1.24
CA MET A 68 9.11 2.16 -1.06
C MET A 68 7.69 1.63 -1.33
N ALA A 69 7.50 0.91 -2.43
CA ALA A 69 6.23 0.33 -2.82
C ALA A 69 5.69 -0.64 -1.76
N ASP A 70 6.55 -1.48 -1.19
CA ASP A 70 6.20 -2.38 -0.09
C ASP A 70 5.80 -1.63 1.18
N THR A 71 6.55 -0.58 1.54
CA THR A 71 6.26 0.22 2.74
C THR A 71 4.92 0.92 2.64
N VAL A 72 4.65 1.50 1.48
CA VAL A 72 3.39 2.16 1.17
C VAL A 72 2.23 1.16 1.13
N ALA A 73 2.43 -0.04 0.58
CA ALA A 73 1.43 -1.11 0.60
C ALA A 73 1.13 -1.62 2.01
N ARG A 74 2.13 -1.73 2.89
CA ARG A 74 1.95 -2.10 4.30
C ARG A 74 1.16 -1.03 5.05
N SER A 75 1.56 0.23 4.95
CA SER A 75 0.87 1.35 5.62
C SER A 75 -0.62 1.42 5.25
N GLU A 76 -0.99 1.15 4.00
CA GLU A 76 -2.40 1.08 3.62
C GLU A 76 -3.16 -0.10 4.23
N ARG A 77 -2.53 -1.28 4.31
CA ARG A 77 -3.15 -2.44 4.97
C ARG A 77 -3.35 -2.15 6.45
N ASP A 78 -2.36 -1.59 7.10
CA ASP A 78 -2.43 -1.23 8.52
C ASP A 78 -3.55 -0.21 8.76
N ARG A 79 -3.64 0.83 7.93
CA ARG A 79 -4.73 1.81 8.01
C ARG A 79 -6.12 1.16 7.83
N ARG A 80 -6.26 0.22 6.89
CA ARG A 80 -7.52 -0.51 6.67
C ARG A 80 -7.88 -1.40 7.86
N ASN A 81 -6.90 -2.10 8.41
CA ASN A 81 -7.10 -2.96 9.58
C ASN A 81 -7.51 -2.12 10.79
N LEU A 82 -6.80 -1.03 11.07
CA LEU A 82 -7.16 -0.08 12.14
C LEU A 82 -8.60 0.45 11.98
N THR A 83 -8.97 0.83 10.76
CA THR A 83 -10.35 1.31 10.49
C THR A 83 -11.38 0.21 10.75
N ALA A 84 -11.09 -1.04 10.38
CA ALA A 84 -11.97 -2.17 10.61
C ALA A 84 -12.07 -2.54 12.09
N ASP A 85 -10.94 -2.54 12.81
CA ASP A 85 -10.87 -2.84 14.23
C ASP A 85 -11.64 -1.80 15.04
N VAL A 86 -11.43 -0.51 14.76
CA VAL A 86 -12.19 0.60 15.37
C VAL A 86 -13.69 0.45 15.09
N ALA A 87 -14.08 0.14 13.85
CA ALA A 87 -15.49 -0.07 13.50
C ALA A 87 -16.10 -1.25 14.26
N HIS A 88 -15.32 -2.33 14.48
CA HIS A 88 -15.75 -3.49 15.23
C HIS A 88 -15.92 -3.18 16.72
N GLU A 89 -14.93 -2.52 17.33
CA GLU A 89 -14.95 -2.14 18.74
C GLU A 89 -16.07 -1.14 19.07
N LEU A 90 -16.40 -0.25 18.13
CA LEU A 90 -17.52 0.69 18.28
C LEU A 90 -18.90 0.04 18.12
N ARG A 91 -19.01 -1.05 17.36
CA ARG A 91 -20.31 -1.70 17.08
C ARG A 91 -21.02 -2.17 18.35
N THR A 92 -20.27 -2.82 19.24
CA THR A 92 -20.80 -3.39 20.49
C THR A 92 -21.36 -2.32 21.45
N PRO A 93 -20.61 -1.27 21.83
CA PRO A 93 -21.14 -0.24 22.73
C PRO A 93 -22.26 0.58 22.07
N LEU A 94 -22.22 0.81 20.75
CA LEU A 94 -23.32 1.45 20.04
C LEU A 94 -24.60 0.61 20.05
N ALA A 95 -24.49 -0.71 19.84
CA ALA A 95 -25.63 -1.62 19.93
C ALA A 95 -26.24 -1.63 21.34
N ALA A 96 -25.40 -1.59 22.40
CA ALA A 96 -25.88 -1.51 23.78
C ALA A 96 -26.62 -0.18 24.06
N LEU A 97 -26.08 0.95 23.60
CA LEU A 97 -26.75 2.25 23.70
C LEU A 97 -28.08 2.27 22.93
N GLN A 98 -28.11 1.69 21.72
CA GLN A 98 -29.34 1.57 20.92
C GLN A 98 -30.39 0.73 21.62
N ALA A 99 -30.02 -0.45 22.14
CA ALA A 99 -30.94 -1.34 22.85
C ALA A 99 -31.59 -0.64 24.06
N GLY A 100 -30.80 0.06 24.88
CA GLY A 100 -31.36 0.78 26.03
C GLY A 100 -32.25 1.97 25.65
N LEU A 101 -31.99 2.63 24.52
CA LEU A 101 -32.89 3.66 23.98
C LEU A 101 -34.18 3.05 23.42
N GLU A 102 -34.12 1.86 22.81
CA GLU A 102 -35.30 1.13 22.34
C GLU A 102 -36.19 0.66 23.49
N GLU A 103 -35.61 0.15 24.58
CA GLU A 103 -36.35 -0.24 25.79
C GLU A 103 -37.15 0.93 26.39
N LEU A 104 -36.55 2.13 26.42
CA LEU A 104 -37.22 3.35 26.87
C LEU A 104 -38.31 3.81 25.89
N ARG A 105 -38.07 3.71 24.58
CA ARG A 105 -39.03 4.06 23.54
C ARG A 105 -40.26 3.15 23.58
N ASP A 106 -40.04 1.85 23.75
CA ASP A 106 -41.10 0.84 23.70
C ASP A 106 -41.86 0.73 25.03
N GLY A 107 -41.52 1.56 26.03
CA GLY A 107 -42.16 1.59 27.34
C GLY A 107 -41.91 0.35 28.20
N LEU A 108 -40.92 -0.47 27.82
CA LEU A 108 -40.51 -1.66 28.56
C LEU A 108 -39.76 -1.28 29.85
N VAL A 109 -39.11 -0.12 29.84
CA VAL A 109 -38.44 0.48 30.99
C VAL A 109 -38.93 1.92 31.16
N GLU A 110 -39.26 2.30 32.39
CA GLU A 110 -39.66 3.67 32.70
C GLU A 110 -38.43 4.61 32.64
N PRO A 111 -38.55 5.81 32.02
CA PRO A 111 -37.48 6.79 31.92
C PRO A 111 -37.20 7.46 33.28
N THR A 112 -36.66 6.67 34.20
CA THR A 112 -36.23 7.13 35.51
C THR A 112 -34.94 7.95 35.37
N PRO A 113 -34.68 8.90 36.29
CA PRO A 113 -33.42 9.63 36.33
C PRO A 113 -32.19 8.71 36.37
N GLN A 114 -32.32 7.54 37.00
CA GLN A 114 -31.27 6.52 37.12
C GLN A 114 -31.00 5.82 35.79
N GLY A 115 -32.04 5.42 35.04
CA GLY A 115 -31.89 4.81 33.71
C GLY A 115 -31.28 5.76 32.68
N LEU A 116 -31.74 7.02 32.68
CA LEU A 116 -31.18 8.08 31.82
C LEU A 116 -29.71 8.38 32.17
N ALA A 117 -29.36 8.41 33.46
CA ALA A 117 -27.97 8.58 33.88
C ALA A 117 -27.07 7.42 33.42
N GLY A 118 -27.58 6.19 33.38
CA GLY A 118 -26.86 5.02 32.88
C GLY A 118 -26.54 5.10 31.38
N LEU A 119 -27.51 5.49 30.55
CA LEU A 119 -27.28 5.71 29.11
C LEU A 119 -26.34 6.88 28.84
N HIS A 120 -26.47 7.95 29.63
CA HIS A 120 -25.54 9.08 29.57
C HIS A 120 -24.11 8.66 29.94
N ASP A 121 -23.90 7.88 31.01
CA ASP A 121 -22.59 7.35 31.39
C ASP A 121 -21.99 6.46 30.30
N GLN A 122 -22.79 5.59 29.67
CA GLN A 122 -22.32 4.80 28.52
C GLN A 122 -21.88 5.68 27.34
N SER A 123 -22.60 6.76 27.04
CA SER A 123 -22.20 7.71 25.99
C SER A 123 -20.88 8.43 26.33
N LEU A 124 -20.69 8.79 27.60
CA LEU A 124 -19.46 9.42 28.08
C LEU A 124 -18.28 8.45 28.03
N ARG A 125 -18.49 7.17 28.40
CA ARG A 125 -17.47 6.12 28.29
C ARG A 125 -17.06 5.89 26.84
N LEU A 126 -18.00 5.87 25.91
CA LEU A 126 -17.72 5.76 24.48
C LEU A 126 -16.91 6.96 23.96
N GLY A 127 -17.28 8.17 24.35
CA GLY A 127 -16.53 9.38 23.99
C GLY A 127 -15.15 9.46 24.65
N ALA A 128 -14.97 8.87 25.83
CA ALA A 128 -13.67 8.75 26.49
C ALA A 128 -12.76 7.70 25.82
N TRP A 129 -13.32 6.57 25.38
CA TRP A 129 -12.60 5.55 24.60
C TRP A 129 -12.04 6.13 23.29
N ALA A 130 -12.85 6.85 22.52
CA ALA A 130 -12.43 7.45 21.25
C ALA A 130 -11.26 8.46 21.37
N ARG A 131 -11.04 9.03 22.56
CA ARG A 131 -9.89 9.92 22.83
C ARG A 131 -8.63 9.20 23.28
N LYS A 132 -8.72 7.95 23.73
CA LYS A 132 -7.59 7.20 24.28
C LYS A 132 -6.72 6.57 23.18
N ASP A 133 -7.32 6.26 22.03
CA ASP A 133 -6.65 5.56 20.92
C ASP A 133 -6.13 6.50 19.80
N ASN A 134 -6.07 7.81 20.07
CA ASN A 134 -5.47 8.83 19.21
C ASN A 134 -4.32 9.55 19.91
#